data_AF-A0A644XY31-F1
#
_entry.id   AF-A0A644XY31-F1
#
_cell.length_a   1.000
_cell.length_b   1.000
_cell.length_c   1.000
_cell.angle_alpha   90.00
_cell.angle_beta   90.00
_cell.angle_gamma   90.00
#
_symmetry.space_group_name_H-M   'P 1'
#
loop_
_entity.id
_entity.type
_entity.pdbx_description
1 polymer ?
#
loop_
_entity_poly.entity_id
_entity_poly.type
_entity_poly.pdbx_seq_one_letter_code
_entity_poly.pdbx_strand_id
1 'polypeptide(L)'
;MGNDVFAVRGEILGTEDRTAAVNCIFWNGNSGNTLYAETPAALVITHSIVRGGWPGIGNIDSDPLLGTPAYNGGPTMTCALLPGSPAIDSGTSAGAPEKDQRGIDRPQKSGFDRGAYEVSVRKFLVMRAPFPGVFRFSTATEQFESGEGTAWGFPEGIPVTVTFLPQAGKRLKDVLVDRRSVGAVSSYTFPNLDRVHEIEAVFMETPSSSGGGGCSAGSGFFSFLLLIPLLLIGRRR
;
A
#
# COMPACT_ATOMS: atom_id res chain seq x y z
N MET A 1 12.10 11.36 26.99
CA MET A 1 11.27 12.32 26.24
C MET A 1 12.05 12.68 24.98
N GLY A 2 11.52 12.31 23.81
CA GLY A 2 11.86 12.81 22.47
C GLY A 2 13.33 12.94 22.09
N ASN A 3 13.94 11.87 21.58
CA ASN A 3 15.17 11.95 20.79
C ASN A 3 14.79 12.27 19.34
N ASP A 4 14.19 13.43 19.12
CA ASP A 4 13.81 13.88 17.79
C ASP A 4 14.75 15.00 17.36
N VAL A 5 15.59 14.68 16.39
CA VAL A 5 16.40 15.64 15.65
C VAL A 5 15.45 16.44 14.76
N PHE A 6 14.93 17.56 15.27
CA PHE A 6 14.14 18.50 14.49
C PHE A 6 15.07 19.49 13.78
N ALA A 7 15.28 19.30 12.48
CA ALA A 7 15.88 20.32 11.62
C ALA A 7 14.84 21.40 11.30
N VAL A 8 14.77 22.45 12.14
CA VAL A 8 14.03 23.68 11.81
C VAL A 8 15.03 24.83 11.83
N ARG A 9 15.24 25.47 10.66
CA ARG A 9 16.03 26.70 10.46
C ARG A 9 17.55 26.60 10.67
N GLY A 10 18.20 25.58 10.13
CA GLY A 10 19.61 25.71 9.70
C GLY A 10 20.69 25.80 10.79
N GLU A 11 20.40 25.52 12.05
CA GLU A 11 21.43 25.38 13.09
C GLU A 11 21.19 24.13 13.93
N ILE A 12 22.25 23.32 14.10
CA ILE A 12 22.31 22.20 15.04
C ILE A 12 23.00 22.76 16.29
N LEU A 13 22.24 23.10 17.35
CA LEU A 13 22.82 23.54 18.62
C LEU A 13 22.74 22.40 19.65
N GLY A 14 23.89 21.83 19.98
CA GLY A 14 24.06 20.93 21.12
C GLY A 14 24.87 21.65 22.20
N THR A 15 24.25 21.86 23.37
CA THR A 15 24.97 22.32 24.56
C THR A 15 25.63 21.11 25.20
N GLU A 16 26.94 20.95 24.97
CA GLU A 16 27.90 20.11 25.71
C GLU A 16 28.15 18.63 25.32
N ASP A 17 27.42 17.99 24.39
CA ASP A 17 27.63 16.57 24.03
C ASP A 17 27.89 16.32 22.52
N ARG A 18 28.75 15.35 22.19
CA ARG A 18 29.08 14.97 20.79
C ARG A 18 27.81 14.56 20.02
N THR A 19 27.45 15.31 19.00
CA THR A 19 26.34 14.97 18.10
C THR A 19 26.83 14.00 17.03
N ALA A 20 26.12 12.89 16.81
CA ALA A 20 26.47 11.91 15.81
C ALA A 20 25.32 11.65 14.82
N ALA A 21 25.65 11.47 13.55
CA ALA A 21 24.71 11.00 12.54
C ALA A 21 25.33 9.86 11.72
N VAL A 22 24.53 8.83 11.50
CA VAL A 22 24.89 7.66 10.71
C VAL A 22 23.77 7.36 9.72
N ASN A 23 24.11 6.89 8.51
CA ASN A 23 23.14 6.59 7.45
C ASN A 23 22.19 7.75 7.14
N CYS A 24 22.65 8.99 7.22
CA CYS A 24 21.82 10.16 6.99
C CYS A 24 22.04 10.74 5.59
N ILE A 25 21.06 11.49 5.08
CA ILE A 25 21.19 12.28 3.84
C ILE A 25 21.03 13.75 4.20
N PHE A 26 22.12 14.50 4.08
CA PHE A 26 22.19 15.94 4.26
C PHE A 26 22.33 16.60 2.89
N TRP A 27 21.19 16.80 2.23
CA TRP A 27 21.15 17.28 0.85
C TRP A 27 20.15 18.42 0.67
N ASN A 28 20.52 19.39 -0.17
CA ASN A 28 19.64 20.47 -0.62
C ASN A 28 19.85 20.70 -2.13
N GLY A 29 18.92 21.37 -2.81
CA GLY A 29 19.05 21.67 -4.26
C GLY A 29 20.05 22.78 -4.60
N ASN A 30 20.54 23.53 -3.61
CA ASN A 30 21.01 24.91 -3.77
C ASN A 30 22.52 25.28 -3.89
N SER A 31 23.52 24.51 -4.28
CA SER A 31 24.96 24.81 -4.07
C SER A 31 25.37 25.15 -2.61
N GLY A 32 26.59 24.75 -2.24
CA GLY A 32 27.14 24.96 -0.90
C GLY A 32 26.86 23.83 0.09
N ASN A 33 27.50 23.94 1.26
CA ASN A 33 27.48 22.93 2.31
C ASN A 33 26.12 22.86 3.00
N THR A 34 25.71 21.65 3.37
CA THR A 34 24.45 21.41 4.12
C THR A 34 24.66 21.33 5.62
N LEU A 35 25.91 21.19 6.07
CA LEU A 35 26.28 21.10 7.48
C LEU A 35 27.24 22.23 7.85
N TYR A 36 27.03 22.78 9.04
CA TYR A 36 27.92 23.73 9.71
C TYR A 36 28.14 23.25 11.14
N ALA A 37 29.39 23.26 11.58
CA ALA A 37 29.76 22.98 12.96
C ALA A 37 30.85 23.97 13.38
N GLU A 38 30.60 24.72 14.46
CA GLU A 38 31.58 25.64 15.03
C GLU A 38 32.80 24.88 15.57
N THR A 39 32.59 23.64 16.00
CA THR A 39 33.63 22.68 16.37
C THR A 39 33.44 21.37 15.61
N PRO A 40 34.03 21.22 14.41
CA PRO A 40 33.81 20.04 13.56
C PRO A 40 34.12 18.69 14.24
N ALA A 41 35.04 18.67 15.20
CA ALA A 41 35.36 17.48 15.99
C ALA A 41 34.22 17.01 16.93
N ALA A 42 33.25 17.88 17.22
CA ALA A 42 32.08 17.56 18.03
C ALA A 42 30.94 16.94 17.21
N LEU A 43 30.96 17.07 15.86
CA LEU A 43 29.95 16.51 14.96
C LEU A 43 30.51 15.30 14.20
N VAL A 44 30.14 14.10 14.65
CA VAL A 44 30.61 12.83 14.07
C VAL A 44 29.61 12.33 13.04
N ILE A 45 29.91 12.51 11.76
CA ILE A 45 29.08 12.01 10.66
C ILE A 45 29.77 10.83 10.01
N THR A 46 29.09 9.68 9.91
CA THR A 46 29.63 8.49 9.22
C THR A 46 28.57 7.86 8.33
N HIS A 47 29.00 7.12 7.30
CA HIS A 47 28.13 6.40 6.36
C HIS A 47 26.96 7.25 5.82
N SER A 48 27.16 8.56 5.67
CA SER A 48 26.11 9.50 5.29
C SER A 48 26.38 10.13 3.93
N ILE A 49 25.35 10.67 3.29
CA ILE A 49 25.48 11.47 2.08
C ILE A 49 25.48 12.93 2.51
N VAL A 50 26.58 13.64 2.26
CA VAL A 50 26.71 15.05 2.64
C VAL A 50 27.14 15.86 1.44
N ARG A 51 26.31 16.84 1.08
CA ARG A 51 26.65 17.76 0.00
C ARG A 51 27.86 18.62 0.35
N GLY A 52 28.83 18.67 -0.56
CA GLY A 52 30.10 19.38 -0.34
C GLY A 52 31.08 18.56 0.51
N GLY A 53 30.71 17.33 0.87
CA GLY A 53 31.50 16.42 1.66
C GLY A 53 31.48 16.72 3.17
N TRP A 54 31.84 15.71 3.95
CA TRP A 54 32.12 15.85 5.38
C TRP A 54 33.15 14.82 5.83
N PRO A 55 34.16 15.19 6.61
CA PRO A 55 35.13 14.24 7.15
C PRO A 55 34.45 13.15 7.97
N GLY A 56 34.70 11.89 7.62
CA GLY A 56 34.14 10.75 8.35
C GLY A 56 34.15 9.47 7.52
N ILE A 57 34.15 8.32 8.21
CA ILE A 57 34.22 7.01 7.56
C ILE A 57 32.95 6.79 6.73
N GLY A 58 33.13 6.38 5.48
CA GLY A 58 32.04 5.95 4.60
C GLY A 58 31.11 7.07 4.12
N ASN A 59 31.42 8.35 4.40
CA ASN A 59 30.65 9.47 3.86
C ASN A 59 30.86 9.59 2.35
N ILE A 60 29.83 10.03 1.64
CA ILE A 60 29.87 10.26 0.19
C ILE A 60 29.30 11.64 -0.14
N ASP A 61 29.86 12.28 -1.16
CA ASP A 61 29.36 13.54 -1.73
C ASP A 61 28.92 13.27 -3.18
N SER A 62 27.69 12.80 -3.31
CA SER A 62 27.08 12.50 -4.60
C SER A 62 25.58 12.73 -4.47
N ASP A 63 24.96 13.19 -5.56
CA ASP A 63 23.51 13.42 -5.59
C ASP A 63 22.76 12.16 -5.16
N PRO A 64 21.97 12.20 -4.07
CA PRO A 64 21.20 11.07 -3.57
C PRO A 64 20.04 10.69 -4.49
N LEU A 65 19.77 11.43 -5.57
CA LEU A 65 18.69 11.18 -6.53
C LEU A 65 17.36 10.99 -5.81
N LEU A 66 16.95 12.00 -5.04
CA LEU A 66 15.69 12.01 -4.30
C LEU A 66 14.53 12.42 -5.21
N GLY A 67 13.44 11.65 -5.15
CA GLY A 67 12.15 12.08 -5.68
C GLY A 67 11.56 13.24 -4.86
N THR A 68 10.57 13.92 -5.43
CA THR A 68 9.80 14.95 -4.71
C THR A 68 9.04 14.34 -3.53
N PRO A 69 8.82 15.07 -2.42
CA PRO A 69 7.99 14.60 -1.31
C PRO A 69 6.61 14.14 -1.79
N ALA A 70 6.27 12.89 -1.48
CA ALA A 70 5.00 12.29 -1.87
C ALA A 70 4.56 11.21 -0.86
N TYR A 71 3.28 10.83 -0.90
CA TYR A 71 2.79 9.65 -0.17
C TYR A 71 3.28 8.39 -0.90
N ASN A 72 4.37 7.80 -0.38
CA ASN A 72 4.99 6.61 -0.93
C ASN A 72 4.57 5.34 -0.15
N GLY A 73 3.34 5.30 0.35
CA GLY A 73 2.79 4.21 1.16
C GLY A 73 2.96 4.34 2.69
N GLY A 74 3.42 5.49 3.20
CA GLY A 74 3.59 5.77 4.64
C GLY A 74 2.65 6.88 5.16
N PRO A 75 2.55 7.10 6.49
CA PRO A 75 1.62 8.05 7.09
C PRO A 75 2.03 9.52 6.86
N THR A 76 3.27 9.74 6.42
CA THR A 76 3.82 11.05 6.08
C THR A 76 4.37 11.05 4.65
N MET A 77 4.46 12.23 4.05
CA MET A 77 5.18 12.38 2.79
C MET A 77 6.66 12.04 3.00
N THR A 78 7.26 11.33 2.05
CA THR A 78 8.67 10.93 2.06
C THR A 78 9.31 11.25 0.71
N CYS A 79 10.63 11.37 0.67
CA CYS A 79 11.38 11.45 -0.58
C CYS A 79 11.87 10.04 -0.94
N ALA A 80 11.34 9.46 -2.02
CA ALA A 80 11.78 8.15 -2.49
C ALA A 80 13.19 8.22 -3.09
N LEU A 81 13.98 7.16 -2.90
CA LEU A 81 15.25 7.00 -3.63
C LEU A 81 14.96 6.57 -5.07
N LEU A 82 15.41 7.36 -6.04
CA LEU A 82 15.23 7.05 -7.47
C LEU A 82 16.21 5.95 -7.92
N PRO A 83 15.93 5.27 -9.05
CA PRO A 83 16.82 4.26 -9.61
C PRO A 83 18.25 4.79 -9.81
N GLY A 84 19.23 4.00 -9.36
CA GLY A 84 20.65 4.38 -9.44
C GLY A 84 21.13 5.31 -8.31
N SER A 85 20.28 5.63 -7.34
CA SER A 85 20.68 6.45 -6.18
C SER A 85 21.89 5.83 -5.45
N PRO A 86 22.91 6.64 -5.10
CA PRO A 86 24.05 6.17 -4.31
C PRO A 86 23.67 5.88 -2.84
N ALA A 87 22.44 6.22 -2.42
CA ALA A 87 21.92 5.88 -1.10
C ALA A 87 21.45 4.42 -1.01
N ILE A 88 21.23 3.76 -2.15
CA ILE A 88 20.70 2.39 -2.18
C ILE A 88 21.78 1.39 -1.79
N ASP A 89 21.46 0.47 -0.88
CA ASP A 89 22.32 -0.64 -0.43
C ASP A 89 23.71 -0.20 0.08
N SER A 90 23.87 1.07 0.52
CA SER A 90 25.17 1.67 0.83
C SER A 90 25.35 2.13 2.28
N GLY A 91 24.33 1.95 3.11
CA GLY A 91 24.35 2.22 4.55
C GLY A 91 24.97 1.08 5.36
N THR A 92 25.26 1.35 6.63
CA THR A 92 25.72 0.36 7.62
C THR A 92 24.56 -0.17 8.47
N SER A 93 24.67 -1.38 9.01
CA SER A 93 23.71 -1.87 10.01
C SER A 93 23.85 -1.18 11.37
N ALA A 94 25.01 -0.62 11.67
CA ALA A 94 25.29 0.03 12.94
C ALA A 94 24.43 1.30 13.11
N GLY A 95 23.53 1.29 14.10
CA GLY A 95 22.65 2.42 14.39
C GLY A 95 21.51 2.63 13.39
N ALA A 96 21.29 1.69 12.46
CA ALA A 96 20.14 1.74 11.57
C ALA A 96 18.85 1.39 12.34
N PRO A 97 17.75 2.15 12.18
CA PRO A 97 16.46 1.77 12.73
C PRO A 97 15.92 0.50 12.05
N GLU A 98 15.07 -0.26 12.76
CA GLU A 98 14.46 -1.48 12.22
C GLU A 98 13.52 -1.20 11.04
N LYS A 99 12.93 0.00 10.99
CA LYS A 99 11.96 0.41 9.97
C LYS A 99 12.30 1.79 9.40
N ASP A 100 11.94 2.01 8.14
CA ASP A 100 11.96 3.33 7.53
C ASP A 100 10.78 4.20 7.98
N GLN A 101 10.73 5.47 7.55
CA GLN A 101 9.68 6.42 7.96
C GLN A 101 8.25 5.96 7.60
N ARG A 102 8.10 5.05 6.64
CA ARG A 102 6.81 4.51 6.20
C ARG A 102 6.41 3.28 7.00
N GLY A 103 7.30 2.73 7.81
CA GLY A 103 7.11 1.50 8.58
C GLY A 103 7.60 0.23 7.88
N ILE A 104 8.33 0.37 6.76
CA ILE A 104 8.92 -0.77 6.02
C ILE A 104 10.17 -1.25 6.74
N ASP A 105 10.29 -2.56 6.95
CA ASP A 105 11.44 -3.17 7.61
C ASP A 105 12.74 -2.95 6.83
N ARG A 106 13.87 -2.80 7.53
CA ARG A 106 15.20 -2.62 6.94
C ARG A 106 16.12 -3.81 7.28
N PRO A 107 17.00 -4.26 6.36
CA PRO A 107 17.07 -3.89 4.95
C PRO A 107 16.09 -4.71 4.11
N GLN A 108 15.61 -4.16 2.99
CA GLN A 108 14.75 -4.90 2.05
C GLN A 108 15.52 -5.60 0.92
N LYS A 109 16.71 -5.09 0.60
CA LYS A 109 17.57 -5.62 -0.45
C LYS A 109 18.84 -6.21 0.14
N SER A 110 19.99 -5.95 -0.48
CA SER A 110 21.28 -6.50 -0.07
C SER A 110 21.93 -5.73 1.08
N GLY A 111 21.50 -4.51 1.36
CA GLY A 111 22.02 -3.65 2.40
C GLY A 111 21.01 -2.59 2.83
N PHE A 112 21.37 -1.85 3.88
CA PHE A 112 20.57 -0.73 4.36
C PHE A 112 20.71 0.43 3.41
N ASP A 113 19.61 1.13 3.13
CA ASP A 113 19.72 2.39 2.43
C ASP A 113 20.18 3.50 3.40
N ARG A 114 20.67 4.61 2.86
CA ARG A 114 20.89 5.84 3.63
C ARG A 114 19.63 6.72 3.58
N GLY A 115 19.37 7.43 4.65
CA GLY A 115 18.22 8.33 4.79
C GLY A 115 16.97 7.66 5.35
N ALA A 116 15.85 8.38 5.26
CA ALA A 116 14.59 8.01 5.89
C ALA A 116 13.73 7.02 5.08
N TYR A 117 14.19 6.63 3.89
CA TYR A 117 13.49 5.77 2.93
C TYR A 117 14.29 4.48 2.71
N GLU A 118 13.61 3.35 2.60
CA GLU A 118 14.19 2.05 2.19
C GLU A 118 13.54 1.59 0.88
N VAL A 119 14.31 1.37 -0.19
CA VAL A 119 13.81 0.86 -1.45
C VAL A 119 13.33 -0.57 -1.26
N SER A 120 12.02 -0.71 -1.23
CA SER A 120 11.36 -1.97 -0.93
C SER A 120 11.30 -2.90 -2.13
N VAL A 121 11.42 -4.21 -1.87
CA VAL A 121 10.97 -5.22 -2.81
C VAL A 121 9.44 -5.16 -2.85
N ARG A 122 8.84 -5.29 -4.04
CA ARG A 122 7.38 -5.33 -4.17
C ARG A 122 6.88 -6.76 -4.32
N LYS A 123 5.79 -7.08 -3.63
CA LYS A 123 5.02 -8.31 -3.82
C LYS A 123 3.69 -8.00 -4.48
N PHE A 124 3.18 -8.98 -5.22
CA PHE A 124 1.97 -8.80 -5.99
C PHE A 124 0.82 -9.55 -5.35
N LEU A 125 -0.32 -8.88 -5.29
CA LEU A 125 -1.60 -9.53 -5.09
C LEU A 125 -2.27 -9.70 -6.45
N VAL A 126 -2.53 -10.94 -6.83
CA VAL A 126 -3.29 -11.28 -8.05
C VAL A 126 -4.75 -11.45 -7.67
N MET A 127 -5.64 -10.69 -8.31
CA MET A 127 -7.08 -10.77 -8.03
C MET A 127 -7.80 -11.51 -9.15
N ARG A 128 -8.80 -12.31 -8.77
CA ARG A 128 -9.77 -12.91 -9.67
C ARG A 128 -11.18 -12.57 -9.23
N ALA A 129 -11.94 -12.01 -10.15
CA ALA A 129 -13.36 -11.82 -10.02
C ALA A 129 -14.02 -11.87 -11.39
N PRO A 130 -15.31 -12.22 -11.46
CA PRO A 130 -16.06 -12.22 -12.71
C PRO A 130 -16.29 -10.80 -13.29
N PHE A 131 -16.08 -9.74 -12.51
CA PHE A 131 -16.29 -8.35 -12.91
C PHE A 131 -15.18 -7.45 -12.33
N PRO A 132 -14.80 -6.36 -13.00
CA PRO A 132 -13.80 -5.40 -12.49
C PRO A 132 -14.37 -4.55 -11.34
N GLY A 133 -13.48 -3.85 -10.62
CA GLY A 133 -13.87 -2.85 -9.61
C GLY A 133 -14.55 -3.40 -8.35
N VAL A 134 -14.48 -4.72 -8.09
CA VAL A 134 -15.09 -5.34 -6.90
C VAL A 134 -14.16 -5.40 -5.70
N PHE A 135 -12.98 -4.79 -5.78
CA PHE A 135 -12.01 -4.76 -4.70
C PHE A 135 -11.62 -3.34 -4.34
N ARG A 136 -11.43 -3.12 -3.05
CA ARG A 136 -10.80 -1.94 -2.50
C ARG A 136 -9.65 -2.35 -1.61
N PHE A 137 -8.50 -1.76 -1.84
CA PHE A 137 -7.31 -1.98 -1.04
C PHE A 137 -7.20 -0.92 0.02
N SER A 138 -6.77 -1.34 1.20
CA SER A 138 -6.37 -0.44 2.28
C SER A 138 -5.06 -0.92 2.87
N THR A 139 -4.11 -0.01 2.99
CA THR A 139 -2.95 -0.13 3.87
C THR A 139 -3.21 0.70 5.13
N ALA A 140 -2.21 0.83 6.00
CA ALA A 140 -2.29 1.74 7.15
C ALA A 140 -2.52 3.22 6.76
N THR A 141 -2.30 3.58 5.50
CA THR A 141 -2.07 4.98 5.10
C THR A 141 -2.88 5.38 3.87
N GLU A 142 -3.24 4.42 3.02
CA GLU A 142 -3.92 4.66 1.76
C GLU A 142 -5.06 3.69 1.57
N GLN A 143 -6.08 4.18 0.86
CA GLN A 143 -7.20 3.36 0.41
C GLN A 143 -7.48 3.71 -1.05
N PHE A 144 -7.56 2.69 -1.91
CA PHE A 144 -7.81 2.87 -3.33
C PHE A 144 -8.58 1.69 -3.92
N GLU A 145 -9.36 1.93 -4.98
CA GLU A 145 -10.10 0.88 -5.68
C GLU A 145 -9.23 0.21 -6.73
N SER A 146 -9.47 -1.08 -6.97
CA SER A 146 -8.61 -1.90 -7.82
C SER A 146 -8.59 -1.46 -9.28
N GLY A 147 -9.68 -0.87 -9.77
CA GLY A 147 -9.88 -0.65 -11.21
C GLY A 147 -10.01 -1.98 -11.98
N GLU A 148 -9.59 -1.98 -13.25
CA GLU A 148 -9.69 -3.13 -14.17
C GLU A 148 -8.46 -4.05 -14.20
N GLY A 149 -7.44 -3.77 -13.37
CA GLY A 149 -6.23 -4.60 -13.29
C GLY A 149 -6.51 -6.03 -12.82
N THR A 150 -5.47 -6.87 -12.87
CA THR A 150 -5.49 -8.23 -12.29
C THR A 150 -4.35 -8.48 -11.30
N ALA A 151 -3.38 -7.57 -11.21
CA ALA A 151 -2.26 -7.64 -10.28
C ALA A 151 -1.91 -6.24 -9.74
N TRP A 152 -1.69 -6.14 -8.43
CA TRP A 152 -1.32 -4.90 -7.75
C TRP A 152 -0.07 -5.14 -6.90
N GLY A 153 0.91 -4.24 -7.02
CA GLY A 153 2.20 -4.35 -6.35
C GLY A 153 2.26 -3.50 -5.09
N PHE A 154 2.48 -4.15 -3.95
CA PHE A 154 2.66 -3.52 -2.63
C PHE A 154 4.09 -3.76 -2.14
N PRO A 155 4.66 -2.87 -1.29
CA PRO A 155 5.90 -3.21 -0.60
C PRO A 155 5.78 -4.52 0.17
N GLU A 156 6.84 -5.33 0.15
CA GLU A 156 6.99 -6.51 1.01
C GLU A 156 6.86 -6.12 2.48
N GLY A 157 6.34 -7.01 3.32
CA GLY A 157 6.19 -6.72 4.75
C GLY A 157 4.90 -5.99 5.13
N ILE A 158 4.28 -5.25 4.20
CA ILE A 158 3.15 -4.38 4.53
C ILE A 158 1.86 -5.20 4.72
N PRO A 159 1.10 -4.93 5.81
CA PRO A 159 -0.27 -5.40 5.92
C PRO A 159 -1.16 -4.76 4.86
N VAL A 160 -1.89 -5.58 4.11
CA VAL A 160 -2.86 -5.12 3.10
C VAL A 160 -4.21 -5.74 3.37
N THR A 161 -5.21 -4.88 3.53
CA THR A 161 -6.61 -5.29 3.63
C THR A 161 -7.29 -5.17 2.27
N VAL A 162 -7.89 -6.26 1.82
CA VAL A 162 -8.74 -6.32 0.64
C VAL A 162 -10.19 -6.31 1.12
N THR A 163 -10.93 -5.27 0.79
CA THR A 163 -12.37 -5.17 1.01
C THR A 163 -13.09 -5.54 -0.28
N PHE A 164 -14.05 -6.45 -0.18
CA PHE A 164 -14.85 -6.91 -1.31
C PHE A 164 -16.11 -6.07 -1.42
N LEU A 165 -16.40 -5.60 -2.65
CA LEU A 165 -17.52 -4.73 -2.96
C LEU A 165 -18.48 -5.45 -3.93
N PRO A 166 -19.44 -6.25 -3.41
CA PRO A 166 -20.45 -6.86 -4.26
C PRO A 166 -21.27 -5.81 -5.02
N GLN A 167 -21.55 -6.07 -6.29
CA GLN A 167 -22.49 -5.28 -7.08
C GLN A 167 -23.93 -5.47 -6.59
N ALA A 168 -24.82 -4.54 -6.93
CA ALA A 168 -26.25 -4.65 -6.63
C ALA A 168 -26.82 -5.99 -7.12
N GLY A 169 -27.62 -6.64 -6.27
CA GLY A 169 -28.20 -7.96 -6.57
C GLY A 169 -27.24 -9.13 -6.33
N LYS A 170 -25.99 -8.91 -5.89
CA LYS A 170 -25.01 -9.97 -5.64
C LYS A 170 -24.51 -9.95 -4.21
N ARG A 171 -24.10 -11.12 -3.74
CA ARG A 171 -23.38 -11.31 -2.47
C ARG A 171 -22.20 -12.25 -2.68
N LEU A 172 -21.24 -12.20 -1.77
CA LEU A 172 -20.13 -13.15 -1.76
C LEU A 172 -20.68 -14.54 -1.42
N LYS A 173 -20.34 -15.50 -2.27
CA LYS A 173 -20.52 -16.93 -2.01
C LYS A 173 -19.31 -17.46 -1.25
N ASP A 174 -18.11 -17.06 -1.67
CA ASP A 174 -16.86 -17.48 -1.06
C ASP A 174 -15.74 -16.52 -1.45
N VAL A 175 -14.68 -16.50 -0.65
CA VAL A 175 -13.41 -15.86 -0.95
C VAL A 175 -12.34 -16.94 -0.83
N LEU A 176 -11.51 -17.10 -1.85
CA LEU A 176 -10.39 -18.02 -1.82
C LEU A 176 -9.09 -17.23 -1.74
N VAL A 177 -8.26 -17.53 -0.76
CA VAL A 177 -6.90 -17.01 -0.62
C VAL A 177 -5.94 -18.15 -0.90
N ASP A 178 -5.07 -17.97 -1.89
CA ASP A 178 -4.17 -19.01 -2.42
C ASP A 178 -4.92 -20.32 -2.72
N ARG A 179 -6.11 -20.21 -3.33
CA ARG A 179 -7.04 -21.31 -3.67
C ARG A 179 -7.67 -22.03 -2.47
N ARG A 180 -7.50 -21.52 -1.26
CA ARG A 180 -8.15 -22.03 -0.06
C ARG A 180 -9.29 -21.11 0.35
N SER A 181 -10.49 -21.68 0.50
CA SER A 181 -11.66 -20.96 1.00
C SER A 181 -11.41 -20.38 2.40
N VAL A 182 -11.72 -19.09 2.56
CA VAL A 182 -11.83 -18.38 3.84
C VAL A 182 -13.29 -18.04 4.18
N GLY A 183 -14.23 -18.47 3.34
CA GLY A 183 -15.66 -18.23 3.47
C GLY A 183 -16.12 -16.91 2.86
N ALA A 184 -17.42 -16.65 2.97
CA ALA A 184 -18.05 -15.40 2.51
C ALA A 184 -17.76 -14.24 3.48
N VAL A 185 -16.54 -13.70 3.42
CA VAL A 185 -16.09 -12.56 4.23
C VAL A 185 -16.16 -11.26 3.43
N SER A 186 -16.49 -10.14 4.07
CA SER A 186 -16.52 -8.80 3.43
C SER A 186 -15.14 -8.17 3.28
N SER A 187 -14.14 -8.68 4.00
CA SER A 187 -12.74 -8.29 3.84
C SER A 187 -11.79 -9.41 4.23
N TYR A 188 -10.55 -9.32 3.74
CA TYR A 188 -9.45 -10.18 4.13
C TYR A 188 -8.18 -9.35 4.29
N THR A 189 -7.47 -9.52 5.41
CA THR A 189 -6.21 -8.82 5.67
C THR A 189 -5.05 -9.80 5.55
N PHE A 190 -4.14 -9.49 4.63
CA PHE A 190 -2.79 -10.07 4.65
C PHE A 190 -1.99 -9.36 5.73
N PRO A 191 -1.58 -10.03 6.82
CA PRO A 191 -0.80 -9.38 7.88
C PRO A 191 0.62 -9.04 7.41
N ASN A 192 1.12 -9.78 6.43
CA ASN A 192 2.39 -9.55 5.76
C ASN A 192 2.30 -10.11 4.33
N LEU A 193 2.69 -9.32 3.34
CA LEU A 193 2.91 -9.78 1.97
C LEU A 193 4.38 -10.17 1.78
N ASP A 194 4.69 -11.46 1.94
CA ASP A 194 6.04 -12.02 1.80
C ASP A 194 6.28 -12.68 0.43
N ARG A 195 5.20 -12.97 -0.30
CA ARG A 195 5.22 -13.60 -1.62
C ARG A 195 4.06 -13.09 -2.48
N VAL A 196 3.99 -13.60 -3.70
CA VAL A 196 2.81 -13.41 -4.54
C VAL A 196 1.66 -14.24 -3.96
N HIS A 197 0.53 -13.58 -3.70
CA HIS A 197 -0.70 -14.24 -3.30
C HIS A 197 -1.78 -14.10 -4.38
N GLU A 198 -2.65 -15.09 -4.44
CA GLU A 198 -3.82 -15.09 -5.31
C GLU A 198 -5.08 -14.98 -4.45
N ILE A 199 -5.97 -14.06 -4.78
CA ILE A 199 -7.27 -13.94 -4.12
C ILE A 199 -8.40 -13.95 -5.14
N GLU A 200 -9.39 -14.80 -4.90
CA GLU A 200 -10.53 -14.98 -5.78
C GLU A 200 -11.82 -14.70 -5.01
N ALA A 201 -12.63 -13.77 -5.53
CA ALA A 201 -13.96 -13.49 -4.99
C ALA A 201 -15.02 -14.16 -5.86
N VAL A 202 -15.75 -15.10 -5.25
CA VAL A 202 -16.84 -15.82 -5.89
C VAL A 202 -18.15 -15.19 -5.45
N PHE A 203 -18.97 -14.77 -6.41
CA PHE A 203 -20.26 -14.13 -6.16
C PHE A 203 -21.43 -15.06 -6.48
N MET A 204 -22.57 -14.80 -5.85
CA MET A 204 -23.86 -15.38 -6.19
C MET A 204 -24.95 -14.30 -6.15
N GLU A 205 -26.07 -14.55 -6.82
CA GLU A 205 -27.24 -13.66 -6.75
C GLU A 205 -27.80 -13.61 -5.32
N THR A 206 -28.17 -12.42 -4.85
CA THR A 206 -29.01 -12.27 -3.66
C THR A 206 -30.41 -12.73 -4.01
N PRO A 207 -31.03 -13.64 -3.24
CA PRO A 207 -32.41 -14.02 -3.46
C PRO A 207 -33.28 -12.75 -3.48
N SER A 208 -33.96 -12.49 -4.59
CA SER A 208 -34.97 -11.44 -4.64
C SER A 208 -36.00 -11.78 -3.58
N SER A 209 -36.24 -10.89 -2.62
CA SER A 209 -37.41 -10.97 -1.77
C SER A 209 -38.64 -10.74 -2.66
N SER A 210 -39.12 -11.78 -3.34
CA SER A 210 -40.48 -11.80 -3.86
C SER A 210 -41.41 -11.91 -2.66
N GLY A 211 -41.57 -10.80 -1.94
CA GLY A 211 -42.62 -10.63 -0.95
C GLY A 211 -43.95 -10.74 -1.67
N GLY A 212 -44.52 -11.93 -1.68
CA GLY A 212 -45.90 -12.17 -2.04
C GLY A 212 -46.80 -11.47 -1.02
N GLY A 213 -47.07 -10.18 -1.25
CA GLY A 213 -48.00 -9.36 -0.50
C GLY A 213 -49.07 -8.80 -1.44
N GLY A 214 -49.80 -9.68 -2.12
CA GLY A 214 -51.00 -9.33 -2.86
C GLY A 214 -52.22 -9.39 -1.94
N CYS A 215 -52.93 -8.28 -1.85
CA CYS A 215 -54.10 -8.02 -1.02
C CYS A 215 -55.37 -8.81 -1.41
N SER A 216 -56.26 -8.93 -0.42
CA SER A 216 -57.59 -9.59 -0.46
C SER A 216 -58.57 -8.98 -1.49
N ALA A 217 -59.42 -9.87 -2.03
CA ALA A 217 -60.83 -9.72 -2.42
C ALA A 217 -61.12 -10.14 -3.88
N GLY A 218 -61.80 -11.29 -4.04
CA GLY A 218 -62.27 -11.76 -5.35
C GLY A 218 -62.70 -13.22 -5.32
N SER A 219 -63.94 -13.45 -4.89
CA SER A 219 -64.68 -14.71 -4.96
C SER A 219 -64.60 -15.43 -6.32
N GLY A 220 -64.42 -16.75 -6.31
CA GLY A 220 -65.09 -17.63 -7.27
C GLY A 220 -64.27 -18.61 -8.10
N PHE A 221 -64.57 -19.90 -7.88
CA PHE A 221 -64.69 -21.00 -8.85
C PHE A 221 -63.45 -21.80 -9.35
N PHE A 222 -63.41 -23.05 -8.85
CA PHE A 222 -63.13 -24.37 -9.48
C PHE A 222 -61.83 -24.68 -10.27
N SER A 223 -61.03 -25.55 -9.65
CA SER A 223 -60.64 -26.93 -10.05
C SER A 223 -60.45 -27.29 -11.54
N PHE A 224 -59.27 -27.86 -11.83
CA PHE A 224 -58.90 -28.88 -12.83
C PHE A 224 -59.73 -28.99 -14.14
N LEU A 225 -59.09 -28.87 -15.31
CA LEU A 225 -58.63 -29.99 -16.14
C LEU A 225 -58.18 -29.54 -17.55
N LEU A 226 -57.10 -30.18 -17.99
CA LEU A 226 -56.56 -30.37 -19.34
C LEU A 226 -57.59 -30.41 -20.49
N LEU A 227 -57.37 -29.67 -21.60
CA LEU A 227 -57.22 -30.22 -22.97
C LEU A 227 -56.89 -29.11 -24.01
N ILE A 228 -55.96 -29.47 -24.90
CA ILE A 228 -55.45 -28.76 -26.09
C ILE A 228 -56.47 -28.92 -27.26
N PRO A 229 -56.20 -28.52 -28.52
CA PRO A 229 -56.02 -27.23 -29.20
C PRO A 229 -57.20 -26.89 -30.15
N LEU A 230 -57.05 -25.78 -30.91
CA LEU A 230 -57.08 -25.76 -32.39
C LEU A 230 -57.99 -24.67 -33.02
N LEU A 231 -57.28 -23.82 -33.77
CA LEU A 231 -57.62 -23.25 -35.09
C LEU A 231 -58.65 -22.12 -35.25
N LEU A 232 -58.23 -21.25 -36.18
CA LEU A 232 -58.98 -20.52 -37.20
C LEU A 232 -59.41 -19.07 -36.90
N ILE A 233 -58.77 -18.18 -37.67
CA ILE A 233 -59.40 -17.10 -38.47
C ILE A 233 -59.96 -15.92 -37.66
N GLY A 234 -59.64 -14.66 -37.95
CA GLY A 234 -58.91 -14.11 -39.07
C GLY A 234 -58.90 -12.58 -39.06
N ARG A 235 -57.98 -12.06 -39.87
CA ARG A 235 -57.95 -10.77 -40.58
C ARG A 235 -58.78 -9.57 -40.07
N ARG A 236 -58.02 -8.47 -39.90
CA ARG A 236 -58.19 -7.10 -40.44
C ARG A 236 -59.43 -6.33 -39.97
N ARG A 237 -59.33 -5.06 -39.56
CA ARG A 237 -58.46 -3.98 -40.03
C ARG A 237 -57.88 -3.18 -38.89
#